data_AF-A0A9D5RV58-F1
#
_entry.id   AF-A0A9D5RV58-F1
#
_cell.length_a   1.000
_cell.length_b   1.000
_cell.length_c   1.000
_cell.angle_alpha   90.00
_cell.angle_beta   90.00
_cell.angle_gamma   90.00
#
_symmetry.space_group_name_H-M   'P 1'
#
loop_
_entity.id
_entity.type
_entity.pdbx_description
1 polymer ?
#
loop_
_entity_poly.entity_id
_entity_poly.type
_entity_poly.pdbx_seq_one_letter_code
_entity_poly.pdbx_strand_id
1 'polypeptide(L)'
;MELRILKTGNISSLSALEGSEEWLWGTDYTYGDLYEAEELYQNHHRIVSDRLIFVNRINGRLYEPLAEKPGQYFGKPLYDQGRIMILQADFAAGVIRILSFDPQSGTIETVCETARTQIKNCYNLMMHKEPLMLTRSESECFEIIWPLT
;
A
#
# COMPACT_ATOMS: atom_id res chain seq x y z
N MET A 1 -32.00 8.07 -6.68
CA MET A 1 -30.80 7.26 -6.43
C MET A 1 -30.25 6.86 -7.78
N GLU A 2 -29.08 7.35 -8.17
CA GLU A 2 -28.42 6.92 -9.41
C GLU A 2 -27.48 5.75 -9.08
N LEU A 3 -27.58 4.67 -9.87
CA LEU A 3 -26.68 3.52 -9.76
C LEU A 3 -25.40 3.84 -10.55
N ARG A 4 -24.25 3.81 -9.88
CA ARG A 4 -22.95 3.91 -10.53
C ARG A 4 -22.26 2.54 -10.53
N ILE A 5 -21.85 2.07 -11.70
CA ILE A 5 -21.16 0.79 -11.88
C ILE A 5 -19.68 1.06 -12.11
N LEU A 6 -18.81 0.50 -11.26
CA LEU A 6 -17.36 0.56 -11.40
C LEU A 6 -16.82 -0.82 -11.80
N LYS A 7 -15.92 -0.86 -12.78
CA LYS A 7 -15.27 -2.11 -13.21
C LYS A 7 -14.00 -2.31 -12.40
N THR A 8 -14.08 -3.03 -11.29
CA THR A 8 -12.95 -3.28 -10.37
C THR A 8 -12.20 -4.59 -10.67
N GLY A 9 -12.68 -5.40 -11.61
CA GLY A 9 -12.09 -6.70 -11.95
C GLY A 9 -12.29 -7.70 -10.80
N ASN A 10 -11.20 -8.34 -10.37
CA ASN A 10 -11.23 -9.32 -9.28
C ASN A 10 -11.33 -8.70 -7.87
N ILE A 11 -11.23 -7.37 -7.77
CA ILE A 11 -11.34 -6.65 -6.49
C ILE A 11 -12.83 -6.48 -6.16
N SER A 12 -13.32 -7.35 -5.27
CA SER A 12 -14.74 -7.41 -4.88
C SER A 12 -15.05 -6.65 -3.58
N SER A 13 -14.03 -6.26 -2.82
CA SER A 13 -14.16 -5.54 -1.56
C SER A 13 -13.35 -4.25 -1.59
N LEU A 14 -13.96 -3.16 -1.11
CA LEU A 14 -13.32 -1.86 -0.96
C LEU A 14 -13.43 -1.41 0.49
N SER A 15 -12.36 -0.84 1.01
CA SER A 15 -12.29 -0.28 2.36
C SER A 15 -12.21 1.25 2.30
N ALA A 16 -12.73 1.92 3.33
CA ALA A 16 -12.51 3.35 3.49
C ALA A 16 -11.01 3.65 3.61
N LEU A 17 -10.56 4.70 2.94
CA LEU A 17 -9.19 5.18 3.03
C LEU A 17 -9.03 6.01 4.30
N GLU A 18 -8.08 5.66 5.15
CA GLU A 18 -7.83 6.42 6.38
C GLU A 18 -7.47 7.87 6.06
N GLY A 19 -7.97 8.82 6.84
CA GLY A 19 -7.74 10.24 6.62
C GLY A 19 -8.63 10.89 5.55
N SER A 20 -9.60 10.15 4.98
CA SER A 20 -10.60 10.73 4.07
C SER A 20 -11.96 10.02 4.15
N GLU A 21 -13.04 10.79 4.05
CA GLU A 21 -14.41 10.26 3.89
C GLU A 21 -14.78 10.01 2.41
N GLU A 22 -13.98 10.54 1.48
CA GLU A 22 -14.24 10.52 0.05
C GLU A 22 -13.64 9.32 -0.66
N TRP A 23 -12.57 8.75 -0.11
CA TRP A 23 -11.77 7.75 -0.80
C TRP A 23 -12.03 6.35 -0.29
N LEU A 24 -12.11 5.41 -1.23
CA LEU A 24 -12.05 3.98 -1.00
C LEU A 24 -10.79 3.42 -1.65
N TRP A 25 -10.33 2.29 -1.16
CA TRP A 25 -9.23 1.54 -1.75
C TRP A 25 -9.50 0.04 -1.72
N GLY A 26 -8.79 -0.70 -2.56
CA GLY A 26 -8.81 -2.16 -2.54
C GLY A 26 -7.62 -2.74 -3.28
N THR A 27 -7.34 -4.01 -2.98
CA THR A 27 -6.35 -4.85 -3.63
C THR A 27 -6.97 -6.20 -3.94
N ASP A 28 -6.40 -6.94 -4.89
CA ASP A 28 -6.76 -8.33 -5.15
C ASP A 28 -5.93 -9.33 -4.33
N TYR A 29 -5.13 -8.86 -3.37
CA TYR A 29 -4.41 -9.72 -2.44
C TYR A 29 -5.36 -10.27 -1.39
N THR A 30 -5.49 -11.59 -1.34
CA THR A 30 -6.36 -12.29 -0.38
C THR A 30 -5.61 -13.27 0.51
N TYR A 31 -4.27 -13.28 0.47
CA TYR A 31 -3.45 -14.32 1.10
C TYR A 31 -2.90 -13.93 2.48
N GLY A 32 -3.33 -12.80 3.06
CA GLY A 32 -2.90 -12.42 4.41
C GLY A 32 -2.40 -10.98 4.57
N ASP A 33 -1.54 -10.79 5.57
CA ASP A 33 -0.81 -9.54 5.80
C ASP A 33 0.53 -9.46 5.04
N LEU A 34 1.27 -8.37 5.24
CA LEU A 34 2.54 -8.12 4.56
C LEU A 34 3.66 -9.08 5.00
N TYR A 35 3.60 -9.58 6.23
CA TYR A 35 4.56 -10.56 6.73
C TYR A 35 4.31 -11.94 6.13
N GLU A 36 3.05 -12.36 6.08
CA GLU A 36 2.65 -13.59 5.37
C GLU A 36 3.01 -13.51 3.87
N ALA A 37 2.85 -12.33 3.25
CA ALA A 37 3.30 -12.10 1.87
C ALA A 37 4.81 -12.30 1.71
N GLU A 38 5.61 -11.75 2.63
CA GLU A 38 7.05 -11.97 2.65
C GLU A 38 7.39 -13.47 2.77
N GLU A 39 6.78 -14.19 3.70
CA GLU A 39 7.04 -15.62 3.91
C GLU A 39 6.70 -16.43 2.66
N LEU A 40 5.58 -16.11 1.98
CA LEU A 40 5.21 -16.74 0.72
C LEU A 40 6.26 -16.50 -0.37
N TYR A 41 6.74 -15.25 -0.50
CA TYR A 41 7.78 -14.92 -1.48
C TYR A 41 9.08 -15.67 -1.22
N GLN A 42 9.53 -15.72 0.04
CA GLN A 42 10.76 -16.41 0.44
C GLN A 42 10.70 -17.91 0.19
N ASN A 43 9.51 -18.51 0.35
CA ASN A 43 9.27 -19.92 0.03
C ASN A 43 9.05 -20.20 -1.47
N HIS A 44 9.41 -19.25 -2.34
CA HIS A 44 9.26 -19.33 -3.80
C HIS A 44 7.82 -19.56 -4.29
N HIS A 45 6.83 -19.21 -3.47
CA HIS A 45 5.45 -19.14 -3.94
C HIS A 45 5.24 -17.88 -4.76
N ARG A 46 4.46 -18.01 -5.83
CA ARG A 46 4.11 -16.86 -6.66
C ARG A 46 3.14 -15.97 -5.90
N ILE A 47 3.56 -14.76 -5.57
CA ILE A 47 2.63 -13.68 -5.24
C ILE A 47 2.01 -13.22 -6.55
N VAL A 48 0.74 -13.58 -6.76
CA VAL A 48 -0.01 -13.26 -7.99
C VAL A 48 -0.75 -11.91 -7.86
N SER A 49 -0.93 -11.40 -6.65
CA SER A 49 -1.55 -10.09 -6.47
C SER A 49 -0.55 -8.97 -6.65
N ASP A 50 -0.98 -7.98 -7.40
CA ASP A 50 -0.17 -6.81 -7.74
C ASP A 50 -1.05 -5.61 -8.11
N ARG A 51 -2.37 -5.70 -7.83
CA ARG A 51 -3.32 -4.61 -8.11
C ARG A 51 -3.62 -3.80 -6.87
N LEU A 52 -3.61 -2.49 -7.05
CA LEU A 52 -4.06 -1.50 -6.07
C LEU A 52 -4.95 -0.50 -6.78
N ILE A 53 -6.20 -0.39 -6.32
CA ILE A 53 -7.15 0.59 -6.85
C ILE A 53 -7.59 1.59 -5.79
N PHE A 54 -7.87 2.80 -6.24
CA PHE A 54 -8.50 3.86 -5.47
C PHE A 54 -9.77 4.33 -6.16
N VAL A 55 -10.82 4.60 -5.38
CA VAL A 55 -12.08 5.13 -5.89
C VAL A 55 -12.44 6.38 -5.11
N ASN A 56 -12.62 7.50 -5.81
CA ASN A 56 -13.20 8.70 -5.21
C ASN A 56 -14.73 8.60 -5.29
N ARG A 57 -15.41 8.61 -4.15
CA ARG A 57 -16.87 8.43 -4.04
C ARG A 57 -17.66 9.63 -4.54
N ILE A 58 -17.06 10.83 -4.51
CA ILE A 58 -17.72 12.09 -4.89
C ILE A 58 -17.84 12.17 -6.41
N ASN A 59 -16.74 11.97 -7.14
CA ASN A 59 -16.74 12.01 -8.60
C ASN A 59 -16.91 10.64 -9.27
N GLY A 60 -16.76 9.55 -8.50
CA GLY A 60 -16.88 8.17 -8.95
C GLY A 60 -15.76 7.70 -9.88
N ARG A 61 -14.58 8.33 -9.83
CA ARG A 61 -13.40 7.96 -10.64
C ARG A 61 -12.61 6.85 -9.95
N LEU A 62 -12.22 5.86 -10.75
CA LEU A 62 -11.32 4.77 -10.36
C LEU A 62 -9.90 5.11 -10.83
N TYR A 63 -8.92 4.83 -9.99
CA TYR A 63 -7.50 5.02 -10.25
C TYR A 63 -6.76 3.72 -9.96
N GLU A 64 -5.78 3.41 -10.79
CA GLU A 64 -4.86 2.29 -10.62
C GLU A 64 -3.46 2.86 -10.85
N PRO A 65 -2.83 3.42 -9.79
CA PRO A 65 -1.66 4.26 -9.95
C PRO A 65 -0.41 3.46 -10.33
N LEU A 66 -0.32 2.20 -9.90
CA LEU A 66 0.86 1.37 -10.07
C LEU A 66 0.56 0.24 -11.06
N ALA A 67 1.53 -0.03 -11.93
CA ALA A 67 1.46 -1.16 -12.85
C ALA A 67 1.63 -2.48 -12.09
N GLU A 68 0.80 -3.44 -12.45
CA GLU A 68 0.88 -4.84 -12.01
C GLU A 68 2.28 -5.43 -12.24
N LYS A 69 2.92 -5.86 -11.15
CA LYS A 69 4.18 -6.60 -11.16
C LYS A 69 4.16 -7.72 -10.12
N PRO A 70 4.50 -8.97 -10.50
CA PRO A 70 4.63 -10.07 -9.55
C PRO A 70 5.61 -9.76 -8.41
N GLY A 71 5.26 -10.20 -7.19
CA GLY A 71 6.08 -9.98 -6.01
C GLY A 71 5.91 -8.60 -5.37
N GLN A 72 4.88 -7.85 -5.76
CA GLN A 72 4.48 -6.63 -5.05
C GLN A 72 3.42 -6.92 -4.01
N TYR A 73 3.46 -6.17 -2.91
CA TYR A 73 2.42 -6.13 -1.91
C TYR A 73 2.15 -4.67 -1.54
N PHE A 74 0.88 -4.35 -1.33
CA PHE A 74 0.44 -3.02 -0.90
C PHE A 74 -0.14 -3.09 0.50
N GLY A 75 0.52 -2.40 1.44
CA GLY A 75 -0.01 -2.20 2.78
C GLY A 75 -1.18 -1.24 2.79
N LYS A 76 -1.84 -1.11 3.94
CA LYS A 76 -2.95 -0.18 4.12
C LYS A 76 -2.50 1.26 3.76
N PRO A 77 -3.08 1.88 2.73
CA PRO A 77 -2.76 3.25 2.34
C PRO A 77 -3.47 4.26 3.27
N LEU A 78 -3.01 5.50 3.22
CA LEU A 78 -3.62 6.62 3.94
C LEU A 78 -3.72 7.86 3.07
N TYR A 79 -4.67 8.73 3.38
CA TYR A 79 -4.84 10.03 2.75
C TYR A 79 -4.24 11.12 3.63
N ASP A 80 -3.38 11.92 3.03
CA ASP A 80 -2.79 13.07 3.69
C ASP A 80 -2.63 14.26 2.72
N GLN A 81 -3.13 15.42 3.15
CA GLN A 81 -2.97 16.71 2.46
C GLN A 81 -3.21 16.70 0.93
N GLY A 82 -4.26 16.01 0.46
CA GLY A 82 -4.58 15.96 -0.97
C GLY A 82 -3.94 14.81 -1.74
N ARG A 83 -3.08 14.02 -1.08
CA ARG A 83 -2.34 12.91 -1.69
C ARG A 83 -2.65 11.60 -0.98
N ILE A 84 -2.46 10.50 -1.70
CA ILE A 84 -2.61 9.14 -1.16
C ILE A 84 -1.21 8.56 -0.94
N MET A 85 -0.88 8.27 0.30
CA MET A 85 0.36 7.57 0.65
C MET A 85 0.14 6.07 0.52
N ILE A 86 1.10 5.37 -0.08
CA ILE A 86 1.04 3.95 -0.39
C ILE A 86 2.28 3.29 0.20
N LEU A 87 2.08 2.31 1.09
CA LEU A 87 3.14 1.42 1.52
C LEU A 87 3.26 0.29 0.48
N GLN A 88 4.40 0.23 -0.20
CA GLN A 88 4.70 -0.82 -1.18
C GLN A 88 5.88 -1.66 -0.69
N ALA A 89 5.70 -2.97 -0.63
CA ALA A 89 6.81 -3.91 -0.65
C ALA A 89 6.97 -4.45 -2.07
N ASP A 90 8.18 -4.32 -2.63
CA ASP A 90 8.54 -4.91 -3.91
C ASP A 90 9.64 -5.94 -3.65
N PHE A 91 9.22 -7.20 -3.46
CA PHE A 91 10.13 -8.27 -3.07
C PHE A 91 11.08 -8.69 -4.21
N ALA A 92 10.65 -8.50 -5.46
CA ALA A 92 11.49 -8.73 -6.64
C ALA A 92 12.63 -7.69 -6.73
N ALA A 93 12.32 -6.42 -6.45
CA ALA A 93 13.32 -5.36 -6.35
C ALA A 93 14.08 -5.35 -5.01
N GLY A 94 13.58 -6.08 -3.99
CA GLY A 94 14.21 -6.17 -2.67
C GLY A 94 14.10 -4.87 -1.86
N VAL A 95 13.00 -4.13 -1.98
CA VAL A 95 12.82 -2.78 -1.41
C VAL A 95 11.43 -2.58 -0.80
N ILE A 96 11.37 -1.73 0.20
CA ILE A 96 10.14 -1.20 0.79
C ILE A 96 10.09 0.31 0.52
N ARG A 97 8.92 0.82 0.11
CA ARG A 97 8.71 2.22 -0.23
C ARG A 97 7.47 2.79 0.45
N ILE A 98 7.55 4.08 0.79
CA ILE A 98 6.35 4.93 0.85
C ILE A 98 6.32 5.73 -0.45
N LEU A 99 5.22 5.58 -1.19
CA LEU A 99 4.94 6.33 -2.40
C LEU A 99 3.83 7.35 -2.14
N SER A 100 3.89 8.48 -2.82
CA SER A 100 2.90 9.55 -2.77
C SER A 100 2.23 9.71 -4.11
N PHE A 101 0.97 9.32 -4.21
CA PHE A 101 0.14 9.46 -5.39
C PHE A 101 -0.67 10.76 -5.33
N ASP A 102 -0.59 11.59 -6.37
CA ASP A 102 -1.45 12.74 -6.58
C ASP A 102 -2.59 12.38 -7.56
N PRO A 103 -3.84 12.29 -7.10
CA PRO A 103 -4.96 11.97 -7.97
C PRO A 103 -5.32 13.06 -8.99
N GLN A 104 -4.88 14.30 -8.79
CA GLN A 104 -5.15 15.41 -9.72
C GLN A 104 -4.26 15.29 -10.96
N SER A 105 -2.96 15.15 -10.76
CA SER A 105 -1.99 15.04 -11.85
C SER A 105 -1.79 13.59 -12.34
N GLY A 106 -2.14 12.60 -11.53
CA GLY A 106 -1.86 11.19 -11.78
C GLY A 106 -0.40 10.80 -11.49
N THR A 107 0.39 11.68 -10.89
CA THR A 107 1.82 11.46 -10.64
C THR A 107 2.07 10.66 -9.36
N ILE A 108 3.21 9.95 -9.35
CA ILE A 108 3.68 9.19 -8.20
C ILE A 108 5.10 9.62 -7.89
N GLU A 109 5.35 9.90 -6.62
CA GLU A 109 6.65 10.27 -6.10
C GLU A 109 7.08 9.26 -5.02
N THR A 110 8.37 8.97 -4.94
CA THR A 110 8.91 8.16 -3.83
C THR A 110 9.20 9.09 -2.65
N VAL A 111 8.54 8.86 -1.53
CA VAL A 111 8.75 9.61 -0.28
C VAL A 111 9.95 9.05 0.46
N CYS A 112 10.01 7.72 0.57
CA CYS A 112 11.16 7.01 1.09
C CYS A 112 11.31 5.64 0.42
N GLU A 113 12.54 5.14 0.39
CA GLU A 113 12.89 3.80 -0.05
C GLU A 113 13.95 3.25 0.90
N THR A 114 13.79 2.01 1.34
CA THR A 114 14.78 1.27 2.11
C THR A 114 14.93 -0.12 1.53
N ALA A 115 16.15 -0.65 1.56
CA ALA A 115 16.39 -2.02 1.14
C ALA A 115 15.64 -2.94 2.12
N ARG A 116 14.93 -3.94 1.59
CA ARG A 116 14.24 -4.93 2.43
C ARG A 116 15.21 -5.54 3.43
N THR A 117 16.45 -5.85 3.03
CA THR A 117 17.49 -6.43 3.90
C THR A 117 17.93 -5.54 5.07
N GLN A 118 17.60 -4.24 5.10
CA GLN A 118 17.89 -3.36 6.24
C GLN A 118 16.86 -3.50 7.36
N ILE A 119 15.69 -4.04 7.07
CA ILE A 119 14.65 -4.36 8.05
C ILE A 119 14.83 -5.83 8.45
N LYS A 120 14.45 -6.23 9.67
CA LYS A 120 14.53 -7.64 10.07
C LYS A 120 13.52 -8.50 9.28
N ASN A 121 12.25 -8.11 9.33
CA ASN A 121 11.13 -8.75 8.62
C ASN A 121 9.98 -7.76 8.45
N CYS A 122 8.99 -8.13 7.65
CA CYS A 122 7.79 -7.32 7.45
C CYS A 122 6.74 -7.44 8.58
N TYR A 123 7.07 -8.13 9.69
CA TYR A 123 6.16 -8.33 10.81
C TYR A 123 5.76 -7.01 11.45
N ASN A 124 4.46 -6.70 11.51
CA ASN A 124 3.90 -5.42 11.93
C ASN A 124 4.58 -4.20 11.28
N LEU A 125 5.00 -4.31 10.02
CA LEU A 125 5.49 -3.18 9.26
C LEU A 125 4.32 -2.26 8.89
N MET A 126 4.31 -1.04 9.42
CA MET A 126 3.18 -0.12 9.33
C MET A 126 3.59 1.27 8.86
N MET A 127 2.65 1.92 8.18
CA MET A 127 2.73 3.33 7.84
C MET A 127 1.80 4.13 8.76
N HIS A 128 2.30 5.20 9.36
CA HIS A 128 1.55 6.11 10.23
C HIS A 128 1.43 7.49 9.59
N LYS A 129 0.38 8.26 9.93
CA LYS A 129 0.10 9.57 9.31
C LYS A 129 0.77 10.75 10.01
N GLU A 130 0.78 10.78 11.34
CA GLU A 130 1.11 11.99 12.12
C GLU A 130 2.22 11.72 13.17
N PRO A 131 3.50 11.96 12.84
CA PRO A 131 4.02 12.30 11.50
C PRO A 131 3.99 11.10 10.54
N LEU A 132 4.19 11.35 9.24
CA LEU A 132 4.32 10.28 8.26
C LEU A 132 5.54 9.45 8.62
N MET A 133 5.35 8.16 8.92
CA MET A 133 6.43 7.27 9.36
C MET A 133 6.27 5.87 8.78
N LEU A 134 7.40 5.22 8.53
CA LEU A 134 7.50 3.77 8.35
C LEU A 134 8.06 3.17 9.63
N THR A 135 7.32 2.24 10.23
CA THR A 135 7.68 1.63 11.50
C THR A 135 7.54 0.12 11.42
N ARG A 136 8.18 -0.56 12.35
CA ARG A 136 8.05 -1.99 12.59
C ARG A 136 7.99 -2.23 14.09
N SER A 137 7.16 -3.17 14.53
CA SER A 137 7.09 -3.50 15.96
C SER A 137 7.10 -5.01 16.20
N GLU A 138 7.85 -5.43 17.21
CA GLU A 138 7.93 -6.83 17.62
C GLU A 138 8.15 -6.89 19.13
N SER A 139 7.18 -7.45 19.87
CA SER A 139 7.23 -7.57 21.32
C SER A 139 7.58 -6.23 22.00
N GLU A 140 8.75 -6.13 22.63
CA GLU A 140 9.24 -4.96 23.38
C GLU A 140 9.99 -3.93 22.51
N CYS A 141 10.11 -4.17 21.20
CA CYS A 141 10.84 -3.32 20.28
C CYS A 141 9.89 -2.55 19.36
N PHE A 142 10.09 -1.23 19.28
CA PHE A 142 9.47 -0.35 18.29
C PHE A 142 10.58 0.31 17.47
N GLU A 143 10.58 0.02 16.17
CA GLU A 143 11.60 0.47 15.23
C GLU A 143 11.01 1.55 14.33
N ILE A 144 11.63 2.73 14.33
CA ILE A 144 11.36 3.77 13.34
C ILE A 144 12.33 3.53 12.19
N ILE A 145 11.81 3.09 11.05
CA ILE A 145 12.59 2.83 9.84
C ILE A 145 12.75 4.11 9.04
N TRP A 146 11.70 4.94 9.02
CA TRP A 146 11.73 6.27 8.40
C TRP A 146 10.74 7.22 9.11
N PRO A 147 11.08 8.50 9.30
CA PRO A 147 12.35 9.15 8.94
C PRO A 147 13.51 8.64 9.81
N LEU A 148 14.71 8.51 9.21
CA LEU A 148 15.92 8.26 9.99
C LEU A 148 16.26 9.55 10.75
N THR A 149 16.43 9.44 12.08
CA THR A 149 16.94 10.52 12.93
C THR A 149 18.42 10.79 12.69
#